data_AF-A0A963JQH1-F1
#
_entry.id   AF-A0A963JQH1-F1
#
_cell.length_a   1.000
_cell.length_b   1.000
_cell.length_c   1.000
_cell.angle_alpha   90.00
_cell.angle_beta   90.00
_cell.angle_gamma   90.00
#
_symmetry.space_group_name_H-M   'P 1'
#
loop_
_entity.id
_entity.type
_entity.pdbx_description
1 polymer ?
#
loop_
_entity_poly.entity_id
_entity_poly.type
_entity_poly.pdbx_seq_one_letter_code
_entity_poly.pdbx_strand_id
1 'polypeptide(L)'
;MPFAASRLRESIPVAALHLLASALLAAVLAAVIFRVWYRPPYDALAGGRLLFLLLVGVDVVCGPLLTLLLYTRSKTRGQLLTDAVMIVALQATALAYGVSTAWEARPVYLVAEVDRFKVITWEEIRHADFSSLPSELQPGVWKSPAIVALRSPVSIEEKNKVLFESLQSGRDYAERPEFYIPYNA
;
A
#
# COMPACT_ATOMS: atom_id res chain seq x y z
N MET A 1 37.31 8.01 22.93
CA MET A 1 36.37 9.06 23.36
C MET A 1 35.35 8.48 24.34
N PRO A 2 35.60 8.55 25.66
CA PRO A 2 34.77 7.91 26.69
C PRO A 2 33.32 8.45 26.75
N PHE A 3 33.13 9.72 26.40
CA PHE A 3 31.81 10.38 26.39
C PHE A 3 30.83 9.82 25.34
N ALA A 4 31.32 9.44 24.15
CA ALA A 4 30.47 8.86 23.11
C ALA A 4 29.98 7.45 23.50
N ALA A 5 30.86 6.66 24.13
CA ALA A 5 30.55 5.30 24.57
C ALA A 5 29.52 5.27 25.72
N SER A 6 29.61 6.20 26.68
CA SER A 6 28.63 6.28 27.78
C SER A 6 27.24 6.67 27.26
N ARG A 7 27.18 7.63 26.34
CA ARG A 7 25.93 8.12 25.76
C ARG A 7 25.21 7.06 24.92
N LEU A 8 25.97 6.30 24.11
CA LEU A 8 25.42 5.16 23.36
C LEU A 8 24.88 4.06 24.27
N ARG A 9 25.61 3.74 25.36
CA ARG A 9 25.18 2.71 26.32
C ARG A 9 23.84 3.03 26.98
N GLU A 10 23.54 4.31 27.17
CA GLU A 10 22.28 4.78 27.74
C GLU A 10 21.12 4.78 26.73
N SER A 11 21.38 5.11 25.46
CA SER A 11 20.33 5.21 24.45
C SER A 11 19.98 3.88 23.79
N ILE A 12 20.90 2.91 23.75
CA ILE A 12 20.67 1.58 23.16
C ILE A 12 19.39 0.90 23.69
N PRO A 13 19.13 0.77 25.00
CA PRO A 13 17.94 0.08 25.49
C PRO A 13 16.63 0.76 25.04
N VAL A 14 16.63 2.10 24.99
CA VAL A 14 15.46 2.89 24.58
C VAL A 14 15.24 2.76 23.08
N ALA A 15 16.32 2.85 22.29
CA ALA A 15 16.27 2.63 20.85
C ALA A 15 15.86 1.20 20.49
N ALA A 16 16.30 0.20 21.25
CA ALA A 16 15.92 -1.21 21.05
C ALA A 16 14.44 -1.45 21.37
N LEU A 17 13.91 -0.84 22.43
CA LEU A 17 12.47 -0.89 22.72
C LEU A 17 11.65 -0.21 21.61
N HIS A 18 12.12 0.95 21.13
CA HIS A 18 11.50 1.62 20.00
C HIS A 18 11.52 0.72 18.75
N LEU A 19 12.67 0.15 18.41
CA LEU A 19 12.82 -0.77 17.29
C LEU A 19 11.83 -1.94 17.37
N LEU A 20 11.70 -2.56 18.56
CA LEU A 20 10.75 -3.64 18.77
C LEU A 20 9.30 -3.18 18.54
N ALA A 21 8.92 -2.00 19.06
CA ALA A 21 7.59 -1.44 18.86
C ALA A 21 7.30 -1.15 17.38
N SER A 22 8.25 -0.53 16.67
CA SER A 22 8.15 -0.26 15.23
C SER A 22 8.07 -1.56 14.41
N ALA A 23 8.87 -2.58 14.77
CA ALA A 23 8.85 -3.87 14.09
C ALA A 23 7.53 -4.62 14.29
N LEU A 24 6.95 -4.58 15.49
CA LEU A 24 5.64 -5.17 15.77
C LEU A 24 4.54 -4.48 14.97
N LEU A 25 4.52 -3.13 14.95
CA LEU A 25 3.57 -2.37 14.16
C LEU A 25 3.70 -2.69 12.66
N ALA A 26 4.93 -2.69 12.15
CA ALA A 26 5.22 -3.05 10.77
C ALA A 26 4.76 -4.48 10.43
N ALA A 27 4.94 -5.45 11.34
CA ALA A 27 4.49 -6.83 11.14
C ALA A 27 2.96 -6.94 11.09
N VAL A 28 2.25 -6.20 11.93
CA VAL A 28 0.77 -6.14 11.90
C VAL A 28 0.29 -5.56 10.57
N LEU A 29 0.89 -4.45 10.12
CA LEU A 29 0.54 -3.85 8.84
C LEU A 29 0.90 -4.74 7.65
N ALA A 30 2.06 -5.43 7.69
CA ALA A 30 2.44 -6.45 6.71
C ALA A 30 1.35 -7.51 6.59
N ALA A 31 0.89 -8.02 7.73
CA ALA A 31 -0.12 -9.07 7.78
C ALA A 31 -1.45 -8.60 7.16
N VAL A 32 -1.87 -7.36 7.44
CA VAL A 32 -3.09 -6.78 6.82
C VAL A 32 -2.89 -6.60 5.31
N ILE A 33 -1.82 -5.93 4.89
CA ILE A 33 -1.54 -5.61 3.49
C ILE A 33 -1.42 -6.89 2.65
N PHE A 34 -0.62 -7.86 3.06
CA PHE A 34 -0.37 -9.07 2.25
C PHE A 34 -1.44 -10.14 2.34
N ARG A 35 -2.28 -10.16 3.39
CA ARG A 35 -3.38 -11.13 3.47
C ARG A 35 -4.68 -10.61 2.86
N VAL A 36 -4.89 -9.30 2.89
CA VAL A 36 -6.14 -8.69 2.41
C VAL A 36 -5.95 -8.08 1.03
N TRP A 37 -4.98 -7.17 0.86
CA TRP A 37 -4.83 -6.36 -0.35
C TRP A 37 -3.95 -7.01 -1.43
N TYR A 38 -2.84 -7.61 -1.02
CA TYR A 38 -1.83 -8.21 -1.90
C TYR A 38 -1.73 -9.72 -1.66
N ARG A 39 -2.87 -10.41 -1.63
CA ARG A 39 -2.87 -11.87 -1.49
C ARG A 39 -2.09 -12.52 -2.65
N PRO A 40 -1.30 -13.59 -2.43
CA PRO A 40 -0.66 -14.29 -3.54
C PRO A 40 -1.68 -14.76 -4.59
N PRO A 41 -1.39 -14.64 -5.91
CA PRO A 41 -0.12 -14.23 -6.52
C PRO A 41 0.05 -12.71 -6.75
N TYR A 42 -0.90 -11.88 -6.29
CA TYR A 42 -0.96 -10.47 -6.63
C TYR A 42 0.15 -9.61 -6.01
N ASP A 43 0.75 -10.06 -4.90
CA ASP A 43 1.93 -9.45 -4.29
C ASP A 43 3.15 -9.41 -5.22
N ALA A 44 3.32 -10.46 -6.03
CA ALA A 44 4.39 -10.54 -7.03
C ALA A 44 4.02 -9.74 -8.29
N LEU A 45 2.75 -9.80 -8.73
CA LEU A 45 2.30 -9.18 -9.97
C LEU A 45 2.24 -7.65 -9.90
N ALA A 46 1.90 -7.08 -8.74
CA ALA A 46 1.75 -5.63 -8.57
C ALA A 46 3.00 -4.94 -8.01
N GLY A 47 4.13 -5.65 -7.88
CA GLY A 47 5.37 -5.08 -7.31
C GLY A 47 5.27 -4.66 -5.83
N GLY A 48 4.18 -5.05 -5.14
CA GLY A 48 3.84 -4.57 -3.79
C GLY A 48 4.89 -4.91 -2.73
N ARG A 49 5.69 -5.96 -2.94
CA ARG A 49 6.76 -6.36 -2.02
C ARG A 49 7.87 -5.31 -1.89
N LEU A 50 8.32 -4.72 -3.01
CA LEU A 50 9.39 -3.72 -2.99
C LEU A 50 8.90 -2.42 -2.34
N LEU A 51 7.69 -1.97 -2.71
CA LEU A 51 7.07 -0.78 -2.14
C LEU A 51 6.89 -0.93 -0.62
N PHE A 52 6.36 -2.07 -0.17
CA PHE A 52 6.21 -2.37 1.25
C PHE A 52 7.53 -2.39 2.01
N LEU A 53 8.58 -3.02 1.45
CA LEU A 53 9.91 -3.08 2.08
C LEU A 53 10.56 -1.70 2.23
N LEU A 54 10.40 -0.82 1.23
CA LEU A 54 10.91 0.54 1.29
C LEU A 54 10.19 1.36 2.37
N LEU A 55 8.87 1.25 2.45
CA LEU A 55 8.05 2.00 3.40
C LEU A 55 8.32 1.56 4.86
N VAL A 56 8.33 0.25 5.11
CA VAL A 56 8.63 -0.29 6.45
C VAL A 56 10.10 -0.10 6.83
N GLY A 57 11.02 -0.21 5.87
CA GLY A 57 12.44 -0.01 6.11
C GLY A 57 12.74 1.39 6.65
N VAL A 58 12.04 2.41 6.15
CA VAL A 58 12.17 3.78 6.66
C VAL A 58 11.74 3.87 8.13
N ASP A 59 10.60 3.31 8.50
CA ASP A 59 10.09 3.43 9.88
C ASP A 59 10.87 2.61 10.91
N VAL A 60 11.31 1.41 10.53
CA VAL A 60 12.10 0.50 11.39
C VAL A 60 13.54 0.99 11.56
N VAL A 61 14.07 1.79 10.63
CA VAL A 61 15.44 2.33 10.73
C VAL A 61 15.44 3.73 11.31
N CYS A 62 14.65 4.66 10.76
CA CYS A 62 14.74 6.09 11.09
C CYS A 62 14.34 6.39 12.54
N GLY A 63 13.24 5.86 13.05
CA GLY A 63 12.80 6.17 14.42
C GLY A 63 13.74 5.65 15.50
N PRO A 64 14.17 4.37 15.46
CA PRO A 64 15.16 3.85 16.39
C PRO A 64 16.51 4.56 16.28
N LEU A 65 16.94 4.92 15.06
CA LEU A 65 18.15 5.71 14.85
C LEU A 65 18.03 7.11 15.47
N LEU A 66 16.93 7.82 15.23
CA LEU A 66 16.67 9.13 15.84
C LEU A 66 16.57 9.02 17.36
N THR A 67 15.97 7.96 17.88
CA THR A 67 15.91 7.70 19.33
C THR A 67 17.31 7.47 19.90
N LEU A 68 18.15 6.71 19.21
CA LEU A 68 19.55 6.48 19.58
C LEU A 68 20.36 7.79 19.59
N LEU A 69 20.09 8.68 18.63
CA LEU A 69 20.78 9.95 18.43
C LEU A 69 20.28 11.08 19.35
N LEU A 70 19.01 11.09 19.72
CA LEU A 70 18.40 12.19 20.48
C LEU A 70 18.29 11.88 21.97
N TYR A 71 18.17 10.60 22.37
CA TYR A 71 18.05 10.24 23.77
C TYR A 71 19.35 10.48 24.56
N THR A 72 19.22 11.14 25.71
CA THR A 72 20.26 11.26 26.75
C THR A 72 19.59 11.43 28.11
N ARG A 73 20.13 10.81 29.16
CA ARG A 73 19.57 10.93 30.52
C ARG A 73 19.68 12.34 31.10
N SER A 74 20.54 13.19 30.53
CA SER A 74 20.72 14.58 30.95
C SER A 74 19.56 15.51 30.56
N LYS A 75 18.68 15.09 29.64
CA LYS A 75 17.51 15.87 29.21
C LYS A 75 16.41 15.81 30.28
N THR A 76 15.68 16.92 30.42
CA THR A 76 14.47 16.95 31.25
C THR A 76 13.39 16.05 30.64
N ARG A 77 12.42 15.62 31.46
CA ARG A 77 11.28 14.82 30.97
C ARG A 77 10.52 15.53 29.83
N GLY A 78 10.40 16.85 29.90
CA GLY A 78 9.77 17.65 28.85
C GLY A 78 10.55 17.60 27.53
N GLN A 79 11.87 17.73 27.57
CA GLN A 79 12.72 17.63 26.37
C GLN A 79 12.64 16.24 25.74
N LEU A 80 12.71 15.18 26.56
CA LEU A 80 12.57 13.81 26.08
C LEU A 80 11.19 13.54 25.47
N LEU A 81 10.13 14.12 26.03
CA LEU A 81 8.78 14.03 25.48
C LEU A 81 8.68 14.75 24.13
N THR A 82 9.21 15.97 24.03
CA THR A 82 9.22 16.72 22.75
C THR A 82 9.97 15.95 21.67
N ASP A 83 11.14 15.41 21.98
CA ASP A 83 11.90 14.57 21.05
C ASP A 83 11.09 13.34 20.60
N ALA A 84 10.49 12.62 21.55
CA ALA A 84 9.71 11.43 21.25
C ALA A 84 8.48 11.75 20.38
N VAL A 85 7.76 12.84 20.68
CA VAL A 85 6.60 13.28 19.90
C VAL A 85 7.00 13.64 18.48
N MET A 86 8.11 14.36 18.28
CA MET A 86 8.60 14.71 16.95
C MET A 86 8.98 13.46 16.14
N ILE A 87 9.68 12.50 16.76
CA ILE A 87 10.05 11.23 16.11
C ILE A 87 8.80 10.46 15.70
N VAL A 88 7.85 10.29 16.63
CA VAL A 88 6.61 9.54 16.37
C VAL A 88 5.74 10.23 15.33
N ALA A 89 5.65 11.57 15.34
CA ALA A 89 4.90 12.32 14.34
C ALA A 89 5.50 12.17 12.93
N LEU A 90 6.83 12.21 12.82
CA LEU A 90 7.53 11.99 11.56
C LEU A 90 7.28 10.56 11.04
N GLN A 91 7.44 9.55 11.89
CA GLN A 91 7.14 8.15 11.53
C GLN A 91 5.68 7.96 11.16
N ALA A 92 4.73 8.51 11.92
CA ALA A 92 3.31 8.38 11.62
C ALA A 92 2.97 8.98 10.25
N THR A 93 3.62 10.08 9.88
CA THR A 93 3.45 10.70 8.55
C THR A 93 4.02 9.82 7.44
N ALA A 94 5.22 9.28 7.63
CA ALA A 94 5.85 8.36 6.67
C ALA A 94 5.03 7.07 6.50
N LEU A 95 4.56 6.51 7.61
CA LEU A 95 3.72 5.32 7.62
C LEU A 95 2.38 5.56 6.93
N ALA A 96 1.72 6.69 7.22
CA ALA A 96 0.44 7.04 6.59
C ALA A 96 0.61 7.22 5.07
N TYR A 97 1.67 7.89 4.64
CA TYR A 97 2.02 7.99 3.22
C TYR A 97 2.20 6.60 2.61
N GLY A 98 2.97 5.73 3.27
CA GLY A 98 3.19 4.37 2.80
C GLY A 98 1.93 3.53 2.67
N VAL A 99 1.04 3.59 3.66
CA VAL A 99 -0.26 2.90 3.60
C VAL A 99 -1.13 3.47 2.47
N SER A 100 -1.12 4.80 2.25
CA SER A 100 -1.84 5.43 1.14
C SER A 100 -1.34 4.96 -0.22
N THR A 101 -0.01 4.93 -0.42
CA THR A 101 0.58 4.44 -1.68
C THR A 101 0.26 2.96 -1.91
N ALA A 102 0.33 2.14 -0.85
CA ALA A 102 -0.06 0.73 -0.93
C ALA A 102 -1.56 0.56 -1.21
N TRP A 103 -2.41 1.46 -0.73
CA TRP A 103 -3.85 1.44 -1.00
C TRP A 103 -4.18 1.75 -2.47
N GLU A 104 -3.50 2.75 -3.04
CA GLU A 104 -3.65 3.14 -4.46
C GLU A 104 -3.15 2.05 -5.41
N ALA A 105 -2.00 1.48 -5.10
CA ALA A 105 -1.39 0.41 -5.89
C ALA A 105 -2.01 -0.98 -5.61
N ARG A 106 -3.03 -1.08 -4.75
CA ARG A 106 -3.56 -2.40 -4.39
C ARG A 106 -4.28 -3.03 -5.58
N PRO A 107 -4.02 -4.31 -5.87
CA PRO A 107 -4.80 -5.10 -6.81
C PRO A 107 -6.26 -5.13 -6.38
N VAL A 108 -7.16 -4.97 -7.35
CA VAL A 108 -8.62 -5.04 -7.11
C VAL A 108 -9.28 -6.01 -8.06
N TYR A 109 -8.76 -6.15 -9.28
CA TYR A 109 -9.23 -7.15 -10.24
C TYR A 109 -8.09 -7.86 -10.95
N LEU A 110 -8.34 -9.12 -11.30
CA LEU A 110 -7.63 -9.84 -12.33
C LEU A 110 -8.56 -10.00 -13.52
N VAL A 111 -8.34 -9.19 -14.55
CA VAL A 111 -9.19 -9.15 -15.73
C VAL A 111 -8.66 -10.15 -16.75
N ALA A 112 -9.50 -11.09 -17.16
CA ALA A 112 -9.25 -11.96 -18.29
C ALA A 112 -9.55 -11.22 -19.60
N GLU A 113 -8.48 -10.85 -20.30
CA GLU A 113 -8.55 -10.43 -21.70
C GLU A 113 -8.49 -11.66 -22.62
N VAL A 114 -8.55 -11.44 -23.93
CA VAL A 114 -8.59 -12.53 -24.93
C VAL A 114 -7.34 -13.43 -24.85
N ASP A 115 -6.17 -12.85 -24.62
CA ASP A 115 -4.88 -13.53 -24.70
C ASP A 115 -4.07 -13.51 -23.39
N ARG A 116 -4.57 -12.84 -22.34
CA ARG A 116 -3.82 -12.64 -21.08
C ARG A 116 -4.71 -12.28 -19.90
N PHE A 117 -4.14 -12.42 -18.71
CA PHE A 117 -4.68 -11.79 -17.50
C PHE A 117 -3.96 -10.48 -17.22
N LYS A 118 -4.74 -9.43 -16.96
CA LYS A 118 -4.23 -8.12 -16.55
C LYS A 118 -4.65 -7.83 -15.11
N VAL A 119 -3.69 -7.49 -14.26
CA VAL A 119 -3.98 -7.01 -12.91
C VAL A 119 -4.37 -5.54 -13.01
N ILE A 120 -5.52 -5.20 -12.47
CA ILE A 120 -6.01 -3.83 -12.35
C ILE A 120 -5.94 -3.41 -10.89
N THR A 121 -5.32 -2.27 -10.67
CA THR A 121 -5.13 -1.62 -9.37
C THR A 121 -6.24 -0.64 -9.06
N TRP A 122 -6.36 -0.25 -7.78
CA TRP A 122 -7.35 0.73 -7.37
C TRP A 122 -7.19 2.08 -8.08
N GLU A 123 -5.95 2.56 -8.26
CA GLU A 123 -5.70 3.86 -8.91
C GLU A 123 -6.26 3.92 -10.34
N GLU A 124 -6.17 2.84 -11.10
CA GLU A 124 -6.63 2.79 -12.49
C GLU A 124 -8.15 2.97 -12.63
N ILE A 125 -8.91 2.61 -11.60
CA ILE A 125 -10.38 2.56 -11.64
C ILE A 125 -11.06 3.34 -10.51
N ARG A 126 -10.34 4.12 -9.70
CA ARG A 126 -10.92 4.83 -8.54
C ARG A 126 -12.05 5.80 -8.89
N HIS A 127 -12.08 6.27 -10.14
CA HIS A 127 -13.10 7.18 -10.67
C HIS A 127 -14.16 6.48 -11.52
N ALA A 128 -14.08 5.15 -11.65
CA ALA A 128 -15.05 4.38 -12.41
C ALA A 128 -16.39 4.30 -11.68
N ASP A 129 -17.46 4.13 -12.45
CA ASP A 129 -18.78 3.85 -11.90
C ASP A 129 -18.94 2.34 -11.66
N PHE A 130 -19.12 1.96 -10.40
CA PHE A 130 -19.32 0.58 -9.98
C PHE A 130 -20.81 0.21 -9.83
N SER A 131 -21.73 1.14 -10.11
CA SER A 131 -23.19 0.92 -9.97
C SER A 131 -23.72 -0.17 -10.90
N SER A 132 -23.06 -0.36 -12.05
CA SER A 132 -23.38 -1.40 -13.04
C SER A 132 -22.85 -2.78 -12.64
N LEU A 133 -21.93 -2.88 -11.68
CA LEU A 133 -21.40 -4.15 -11.24
C LEU A 133 -22.36 -4.87 -10.28
N PRO A 134 -22.47 -6.21 -10.38
CA PRO A 134 -23.00 -7.03 -9.31
C PRO A 134 -22.33 -6.72 -7.97
N SER A 135 -23.09 -6.74 -6.87
CA SER A 135 -22.59 -6.43 -5.52
C SER A 135 -21.41 -7.32 -5.08
N GLU A 136 -21.33 -8.52 -5.63
CA GLU A 136 -20.24 -9.47 -5.43
C GLU A 136 -18.92 -8.95 -6.01
N LEU A 137 -18.97 -8.38 -7.22
CA LEU A 137 -17.81 -7.86 -7.93
C LEU A 137 -17.36 -6.48 -7.45
N GLN A 138 -18.24 -5.69 -6.82
CA GLN A 138 -17.86 -4.36 -6.33
C GLN A 138 -16.65 -4.42 -5.37
N PRO A 139 -15.68 -3.49 -5.52
CA PRO A 139 -14.46 -3.50 -4.74
C PRO A 139 -14.74 -3.10 -3.28
N GLY A 140 -13.87 -3.51 -2.36
CA GLY A 140 -14.00 -3.16 -0.95
C GLY A 140 -12.67 -3.15 -0.22
N VAL A 141 -12.64 -2.55 0.98
CA VAL A 141 -11.44 -2.46 1.83
C VAL A 141 -10.96 -3.84 2.27
N TRP A 142 -11.90 -4.75 2.54
CA TRP A 142 -11.66 -6.09 3.09
C TRP A 142 -11.86 -7.21 2.07
N LYS A 143 -12.12 -6.87 0.80
CA LYS A 143 -12.29 -7.85 -0.27
C LYS A 143 -10.94 -8.12 -0.92
N SER A 144 -10.67 -9.39 -1.18
CA SER A 144 -9.55 -9.79 -2.04
C SER A 144 -9.84 -9.44 -3.50
N PRO A 145 -8.81 -9.37 -4.37
CA PRO A 145 -9.00 -9.08 -5.78
C PRO A 145 -9.91 -10.12 -6.46
N ALA A 146 -10.90 -9.65 -7.21
CA ALA A 146 -11.84 -10.52 -7.92
C ALA A 146 -11.33 -10.85 -9.33
N ILE A 147 -11.61 -12.07 -9.80
CA ILE A 147 -11.31 -12.46 -11.19
C ILE A 147 -12.55 -12.17 -12.03
N VAL A 148 -12.39 -11.40 -13.09
CA VAL A 148 -13.48 -10.96 -13.97
C VAL A 148 -13.12 -11.22 -15.43
N ALA A 149 -14.11 -11.46 -16.27
CA ALA A 149 -13.97 -11.45 -17.72
C ALA A 149 -14.54 -10.16 -18.31
N LEU A 150 -14.28 -9.92 -19.59
CA LEU A 150 -14.81 -8.78 -20.33
C LEU A 150 -15.97 -9.22 -21.24
N ARG A 151 -17.09 -8.52 -21.16
CA ARG A 151 -18.15 -8.64 -22.17
C ARG A 151 -17.68 -8.04 -23.50
N SER A 152 -18.20 -8.57 -24.60
CA SER A 152 -18.02 -7.94 -25.92
C SER A 152 -18.78 -6.61 -25.99
N PRO A 153 -18.29 -5.62 -26.77
CA PRO A 153 -19.04 -4.40 -27.06
C PRO A 153 -20.37 -4.73 -27.72
N VAL A 154 -21.44 -4.05 -27.30
CA VAL A 154 -22.80 -4.30 -27.83
C VAL A 154 -23.05 -3.60 -29.17
N SER A 155 -22.20 -2.63 -29.53
CA SER A 155 -22.32 -1.88 -30.79
C SER A 155 -20.96 -1.43 -31.32
N ILE A 156 -20.91 -1.10 -32.62
CA ILE A 156 -19.75 -0.47 -33.25
C ILE A 156 -19.44 0.88 -32.61
N GLU A 157 -20.46 1.60 -32.16
CA GLU A 157 -20.31 2.89 -31.50
C GLU A 157 -19.62 2.77 -30.14
N GLU A 158 -20.02 1.79 -29.31
CA GLU A 158 -19.34 1.50 -28.03
C GLU A 158 -17.88 1.10 -28.28
N LYS A 159 -17.63 0.25 -29.29
CA LYS A 159 -16.29 -0.16 -29.67
C LYS A 159 -15.42 1.03 -30.10
N ASN A 160 -15.95 1.93 -30.94
CA ASN A 160 -15.22 3.10 -31.42
C ASN A 160 -14.95 4.08 -30.26
N LYS A 161 -15.91 4.27 -29.36
CA LYS A 161 -15.73 5.10 -28.16
C LYS A 161 -14.55 4.62 -27.32
N VAL A 162 -14.51 3.31 -26.99
CA VAL A 162 -13.38 2.75 -26.22
C VAL A 162 -12.07 2.89 -26.98
N LEU A 163 -12.05 2.65 -28.30
CA LEU A 163 -10.86 2.84 -29.12
C LEU A 163 -10.31 4.28 -29.06
N PHE A 164 -11.17 5.29 -29.25
CA PHE A 164 -10.74 6.69 -29.20
C PHE A 164 -10.26 7.11 -27.80
N GLU A 165 -10.94 6.67 -26.75
CA GLU A 165 -10.54 6.97 -25.37
C GLU A 165 -9.25 6.25 -24.98
N SER A 166 -9.04 5.02 -25.46
CA SER A 166 -7.78 4.26 -25.28
C SER A 166 -6.61 5.01 -25.93
N LEU A 167 -6.79 5.57 -27.13
CA LEU A 167 -5.75 6.38 -27.78
C LEU A 167 -5.38 7.66 -27.02
N GLN A 168 -6.33 8.26 -26.28
CA GLN A 168 -6.10 9.50 -25.54
C GLN A 168 -5.55 9.28 -24.13
N SER A 169 -6.08 8.26 -23.43
CA SER A 169 -5.82 8.04 -22.01
C SER A 169 -4.98 6.80 -21.72
N GLY A 170 -4.78 5.93 -22.71
CA GLY A 170 -4.19 4.60 -22.52
C GLY A 170 -5.13 3.58 -21.87
N ARG A 171 -6.38 3.95 -21.54
CA ARG A 171 -7.37 3.08 -20.88
C ARG A 171 -8.17 2.26 -21.88
N ASP A 172 -7.97 0.95 -21.83
CA ASP A 172 -8.66 -0.03 -22.65
C ASP A 172 -9.83 -0.67 -21.88
N TYR A 173 -10.41 -1.75 -22.40
CA TYR A 173 -11.52 -2.48 -21.77
C TYR A 173 -11.20 -2.95 -20.35
N ALA A 174 -9.96 -3.34 -20.07
CA ALA A 174 -9.59 -3.84 -18.76
C ALA A 174 -9.69 -2.76 -17.65
N GLU A 175 -9.56 -1.47 -17.97
CA GLU A 175 -9.67 -0.36 -17.00
C GLU A 175 -11.12 0.14 -16.84
N ARG A 176 -12.10 -0.63 -17.32
CA ARG A 176 -13.51 -0.22 -17.42
C ARG A 176 -14.43 -1.23 -16.76
N PRO A 177 -14.75 -1.03 -15.47
CA PRO A 177 -15.65 -1.90 -14.72
C PRO A 177 -17.00 -2.15 -15.38
N GLU A 178 -17.52 -1.24 -16.21
CA GLU A 178 -18.77 -1.41 -16.96
C GLU A 178 -18.73 -2.54 -18.01
N PHE A 179 -17.55 -3.12 -18.28
CA PHE A 179 -17.39 -4.30 -19.12
C PHE A 179 -17.21 -5.60 -18.32
N TYR A 180 -17.09 -5.54 -17.00
CA TYR A 180 -16.78 -6.72 -16.21
C TYR A 180 -18.00 -7.63 -16.06
N ILE A 181 -17.76 -8.91 -16.29
CA ILE A 181 -18.69 -10.00 -16.02
C ILE A 181 -17.99 -11.05 -15.14
N PRO A 182 -18.73 -11.88 -14.39
CA PRO A 182 -18.11 -12.95 -13.61
C PRO A 182 -17.31 -13.88 -14.53
N TYR A 183 -16.07 -14.22 -14.14
CA TYR A 183 -15.19 -15.06 -14.97
C TYR A 183 -15.75 -16.46 -15.23
N ASN A 184 -16.57 -16.98 -14.31
CA ASN A 184 -17.16 -18.32 -14.39
C ASN A 184 -18.60 -18.33 -14.95
N ALA A 185 -19.08 -17.21 -15.53
CA ALA A 185 -20.43 -17.11 -16.10
C ALA A 185 -20.48 -17.61 -17.55
#